data_AF-A0A522RLB7-F1
#
_entry.id   AF-A0A522RLB7-F1
#
_cell.length_a   1.000
_cell.length_b   1.000
_cell.length_c   1.000
_cell.angle_alpha   90.00
_cell.angle_beta   90.00
_cell.angle_gamma   90.00
#
_symmetry.space_group_name_H-M   'P 1'
#
loop_
_entity.id
_entity.type
_entity.pdbx_description
1 polymer ?
#
loop_
_entity_poly.entity_id
_entity_poly.type
_entity_poly.pdbx_seq_one_letter_code
_entity_poly.pdbx_strand_id
1 'polypeptide(L)'
;MSYPSLRSKCGIRNAAYFSDEDNAMIERFSRTCIAAAVSLGLAMLAPAALAQTQPATPQQAPQGNAAAPQSDTGPAPNDTELKNFAGAAVDVQNIRQSLQPQLAAAQSADARTQLQQSAEKKMEAAVESHQLTPHRYVQIANLVQTDDTIRARVEKLMPPQPQPQPQPSGS
;
A
#
# COMPACT_ATOMS: atom_id res chain seq x y z
N MET A 1 66.84 21.08 24.51
CA MET A 1 65.91 20.07 25.05
C MET A 1 66.12 18.73 24.34
N SER A 2 66.36 17.69 25.15
CA SER A 2 66.25 16.22 24.98
C SER A 2 66.28 15.53 23.61
N TYR A 3 67.24 14.58 23.48
CA TYR A 3 67.23 13.34 22.68
C TYR A 3 66.25 12.28 23.26
N PRO A 4 66.11 11.03 22.75
CA PRO A 4 66.38 10.43 21.43
C PRO A 4 65.25 9.50 20.90
N SER A 5 65.50 8.94 19.71
CA SER A 5 64.90 7.73 19.11
C SER A 5 64.75 6.53 20.07
N LEU A 6 63.59 5.85 20.06
CA LEU A 6 63.46 4.43 20.40
C LEU A 6 62.77 3.64 19.28
N ARG A 7 63.55 2.72 18.72
CA ARG A 7 63.17 1.57 17.92
C ARG A 7 63.08 0.37 18.88
N SER A 8 62.24 -0.62 18.56
CA SER A 8 62.13 -1.99 19.14
C SER A 8 60.84 -2.20 19.92
N LYS A 9 60.16 -3.35 19.92
CA LYS A 9 60.23 -4.67 19.25
C LYS A 9 59.00 -5.44 19.79
N CYS A 10 58.57 -6.50 19.07
CA CYS A 10 57.83 -7.68 19.56
C CYS A 10 56.74 -7.47 20.64
N GLY A 11 55.46 -7.65 20.36
CA GLY A 11 54.88 -8.91 19.88
C GLY A 11 54.47 -9.78 21.07
N ILE A 12 53.17 -9.84 21.40
CA ILE A 12 52.58 -10.96 22.14
C ILE A 12 51.20 -11.23 21.54
N ARG A 13 51.05 -12.48 21.09
CA ARG A 13 49.81 -13.17 20.79
C ARG A 13 49.27 -13.73 22.10
N ASN A 14 47.99 -13.53 22.41
CA ASN A 14 47.07 -14.47 23.07
C ASN A 14 45.74 -13.74 23.25
N ALA A 15 44.63 -14.19 22.66
CA ALA A 15 43.91 -15.42 22.97
C ALA A 15 43.56 -15.51 24.46
N ALA A 16 42.32 -15.12 24.80
CA ALA A 16 41.45 -15.82 25.75
C ALA A 16 40.33 -14.91 26.27
N TYR A 17 39.10 -15.36 26.02
CA TYR A 17 37.98 -15.33 26.97
C TYR A 17 37.53 -13.97 27.53
N PHE A 18 36.58 -13.37 26.83
CA PHE A 18 35.50 -12.64 27.49
C PHE A 18 34.20 -13.38 27.17
N SER A 19 33.88 -14.39 27.99
CA SER A 19 32.51 -14.75 28.34
C SER A 19 31.92 -13.55 29.12
N ASP A 20 30.64 -13.23 29.11
CA ASP A 20 29.46 -14.06 29.08
C ASP A 20 28.25 -13.14 28.75
N GLU A 21 27.31 -13.70 28.00
CA GLU A 21 25.86 -13.46 28.02
C GLU A 21 25.34 -12.09 28.48
N ASP A 22 24.81 -11.32 27.53
CA ASP A 22 23.42 -10.89 27.69
C ASP A 22 22.74 -10.65 26.34
N ASN A 23 21.43 -10.70 26.43
CA ASN A 23 20.51 -11.14 25.43
C ASN A 23 20.19 -10.08 24.36
N ALA A 24 19.83 -10.60 23.19
CA ALA A 24 18.90 -10.04 22.22
C ALA A 24 19.38 -8.95 21.24
N MET A 25 18.96 -9.21 20.00
CA MET A 25 18.83 -8.33 18.84
C MET A 25 20.03 -8.17 17.90
N ILE A 26 19.70 -8.45 16.63
CA ILE A 26 20.33 -7.96 15.40
C ILE A 26 21.35 -8.94 14.78
N GLU A 27 20.82 -9.65 13.79
CA GLU A 27 21.45 -10.08 12.54
C GLU A 27 22.38 -11.30 12.51
N ARG A 28 21.93 -12.36 11.80
CA ARG A 28 22.55 -12.87 10.54
C ARG A 28 22.12 -14.32 10.22
N PHE A 29 21.44 -14.48 9.09
CA PHE A 29 21.60 -15.60 8.15
C PHE A 29 21.33 -14.98 6.77
N SER A 30 22.27 -14.52 5.94
CA SER A 30 23.51 -15.16 5.46
C SER A 30 23.31 -16.61 5.05
N ARG A 31 22.98 -16.84 3.78
CA ARG A 31 23.73 -17.67 2.80
C ARG A 31 22.82 -18.32 1.75
N THR A 32 22.77 -17.74 0.56
CA THR A 32 22.72 -18.52 -0.70
C THR A 32 23.15 -17.63 -1.87
N CYS A 33 24.46 -17.59 -2.11
CA CYS A 33 25.00 -17.29 -3.42
C CYS A 33 24.98 -18.58 -4.23
N ILE A 34 24.33 -18.59 -5.41
CA ILE A 34 24.74 -19.47 -6.50
C ILE A 34 24.80 -18.62 -7.76
N ALA A 35 26.03 -18.42 -8.23
CA ALA A 35 26.36 -17.87 -9.53
C ALA A 35 26.64 -19.03 -10.50
N ALA A 36 26.58 -18.68 -11.79
CA ALA A 36 27.09 -19.39 -12.98
C ALA A 36 26.12 -20.39 -13.68
N ALA A 37 25.70 -20.02 -14.89
CA ALA A 37 26.28 -20.59 -16.10
C ALA A 37 25.88 -19.75 -17.33
N VAL A 38 26.89 -19.22 -18.01
CA VAL A 38 26.79 -18.68 -19.37
C VAL A 38 26.74 -19.87 -20.33
N SER A 39 25.71 -19.93 -21.17
CA SER A 39 25.76 -20.72 -22.40
C SER A 39 25.25 -19.88 -23.57
N LEU A 40 26.21 -19.36 -24.34
CA LEU A 40 26.00 -18.96 -25.72
C LEU A 40 25.65 -20.23 -26.53
N GLY A 41 24.49 -20.24 -27.17
CA GLY A 41 24.09 -21.25 -28.14
C GLY A 41 23.39 -20.59 -29.32
N LEU A 42 24.11 -20.49 -30.44
CA LEU A 42 23.64 -20.02 -31.74
C LEU A 42 22.64 -20.99 -32.38
N ALA A 43 21.65 -20.39 -33.05
CA ALA A 43 20.90 -20.88 -34.22
C ALA A 43 20.04 -22.16 -34.08
N MET A 44 18.76 -22.07 -34.47
CA MET A 44 18.22 -22.69 -35.69
C MET A 44 16.77 -22.23 -35.94
N LEU A 45 16.44 -22.07 -37.22
CA LEU A 45 15.16 -21.61 -37.75
C LEU A 45 14.04 -22.69 -37.67
N ALA A 46 12.80 -22.17 -37.64
CA ALA A 46 11.58 -22.67 -38.28
C ALA A 46 10.65 -23.66 -37.52
N PRO A 47 9.32 -23.61 -37.82
CA PRO A 47 8.24 -23.97 -36.90
C PRO A 47 7.59 -25.33 -37.24
N ALA A 48 7.21 -26.09 -36.22
CA ALA A 48 6.21 -27.14 -36.37
C ALA A 48 5.50 -27.36 -35.03
N ALA A 49 4.18 -27.18 -35.08
CA ALA A 49 3.27 -27.68 -34.07
C ALA A 49 3.53 -29.16 -33.77
N LEU A 50 3.32 -29.58 -32.52
CA LEU A 50 2.47 -30.70 -32.10
C LEU A 50 2.58 -30.89 -30.57
N ALA A 51 1.47 -30.61 -29.91
CA ALA A 51 0.97 -31.18 -28.67
C ALA A 51 1.99 -31.81 -27.68
N GLN A 52 2.23 -31.10 -26.57
CA GLN A 52 2.52 -31.72 -25.27
C GLN A 52 1.58 -31.08 -24.26
N THR A 53 0.56 -31.85 -23.89
CA THR A 53 -0.41 -31.59 -22.83
C THR A 53 0.30 -31.57 -21.49
N GLN A 54 0.49 -30.39 -20.91
CA GLN A 54 0.83 -30.21 -19.51
C GLN A 54 -0.42 -29.67 -18.80
N PRO A 55 -0.97 -30.37 -17.78
CA PRO A 55 -2.07 -29.82 -17.01
C PRO A 55 -1.53 -28.63 -16.21
N ALA A 56 -1.73 -27.43 -16.74
CA ALA A 56 -1.68 -26.21 -15.97
C ALA A 56 -2.79 -26.32 -14.92
N THR A 57 -2.42 -26.52 -13.66
CA THR A 57 -3.29 -26.19 -12.53
C THR A 57 -3.72 -24.74 -12.70
N PRO A 58 -5.03 -24.45 -12.87
CA PRO A 58 -5.49 -23.09 -12.76
C PRO A 58 -5.19 -22.67 -11.32
N GLN A 59 -4.21 -21.80 -11.16
CA GLN A 59 -4.09 -21.00 -9.95
C GLN A 59 -5.35 -20.14 -9.90
N GLN A 60 -6.40 -20.67 -9.27
CA GLN A 60 -7.57 -19.91 -8.89
C GLN A 60 -7.09 -18.83 -7.93
N ALA A 61 -6.77 -17.66 -8.49
CA ALA A 61 -6.94 -16.43 -7.78
C ALA A 61 -8.35 -16.46 -7.16
N PRO A 62 -8.55 -16.06 -5.89
CA PRO A 62 -9.87 -15.83 -5.36
C PRO A 62 -10.50 -14.67 -6.14
N GLN A 63 -11.08 -14.97 -7.30
CA GLN A 63 -12.11 -14.14 -7.91
C GLN A 63 -13.33 -14.32 -7.01
N GLY A 64 -13.36 -13.52 -5.94
CA GLY A 64 -14.62 -13.13 -5.35
C GLY A 64 -15.41 -12.48 -6.47
N ASN A 65 -16.33 -13.24 -7.06
CA ASN A 65 -17.46 -12.71 -7.81
C ASN A 65 -18.35 -11.92 -6.83
N ALA A 66 -17.86 -10.79 -6.36
CA ALA A 66 -18.73 -9.69 -6.02
C ALA A 66 -19.20 -9.16 -7.38
N ALA A 67 -20.40 -9.54 -7.80
CA ALA A 67 -21.10 -8.78 -8.83
C ALA A 67 -20.95 -7.31 -8.46
N ALA A 68 -20.31 -6.51 -9.31
CA ALA A 68 -20.15 -5.09 -9.07
C ALA A 68 -21.55 -4.55 -8.75
N PRO A 69 -21.80 -4.00 -7.54
CA PRO A 69 -23.12 -3.51 -7.22
C PRO A 69 -23.50 -2.52 -8.32
N GLN A 70 -24.63 -2.78 -8.98
CA GLN A 70 -25.21 -1.83 -9.93
C GLN A 70 -25.24 -0.49 -9.20
N SER A 71 -24.42 0.45 -9.68
CA SER A 71 -24.20 1.70 -8.98
C SER A 71 -25.47 2.52 -9.11
N ASP A 72 -26.31 2.50 -8.07
CA ASP A 72 -27.37 3.49 -7.96
C ASP A 72 -26.70 4.85 -7.79
N THR A 73 -26.83 5.67 -8.82
CA THR A 73 -26.28 7.03 -8.87
C THR A 73 -27.33 8.06 -8.46
N GLY A 74 -28.60 7.68 -8.30
CA GLY A 74 -29.70 8.60 -8.02
C GLY A 74 -29.82 9.74 -9.06
N PRO A 75 -30.57 10.81 -8.75
CA PRO A 75 -30.65 11.99 -9.59
C PRO A 75 -29.34 12.81 -9.56
N ALA A 76 -29.12 13.61 -10.60
CA ALA A 76 -27.99 14.54 -10.67
C ALA A 76 -27.99 15.50 -9.46
N PRO A 77 -26.86 15.68 -8.76
CA PRO A 77 -26.77 16.54 -7.60
C PRO A 77 -26.83 18.01 -7.97
N ASN A 78 -27.44 18.81 -7.08
CA ASN A 78 -27.41 20.27 -7.19
C ASN A 78 -26.12 20.86 -6.59
N ASP A 79 -25.87 22.14 -6.82
CA ASP A 79 -24.61 22.80 -6.39
C ASP A 79 -24.42 22.81 -4.86
N THR A 80 -25.50 22.84 -4.08
CA THR A 80 -25.43 22.75 -2.61
C THR A 80 -24.98 21.35 -2.17
N GLU A 81 -25.56 20.31 -2.75
CA GLU A 81 -25.15 18.92 -2.50
C GLU A 81 -23.69 18.68 -2.87
N LEU A 82 -23.21 19.27 -3.98
CA LEU A 82 -21.81 19.18 -4.39
C LEU A 82 -20.86 19.86 -3.40
N LYS A 83 -21.24 21.02 -2.85
CA LYS A 83 -20.45 21.70 -1.81
C LYS A 83 -20.39 20.89 -0.52
N ASN A 84 -21.54 20.39 -0.08
CA ASN A 84 -21.64 19.54 1.10
C ASN A 84 -20.83 18.25 0.92
N PHE A 85 -20.89 17.66 -0.28
CA PHE A 85 -20.11 16.47 -0.62
C PHE A 85 -18.61 16.76 -0.59
N ALA A 86 -18.18 17.90 -1.12
CA ALA A 86 -16.78 18.30 -1.09
C ALA A 86 -16.24 18.42 0.34
N GLY A 87 -17.01 19.05 1.25
CA GLY A 87 -16.68 19.11 2.68
C GLY A 87 -16.64 17.73 3.33
N ALA A 88 -17.70 16.94 3.15
CA ALA A 88 -17.79 15.59 3.70
C ALA A 88 -16.66 14.68 3.22
N ALA A 89 -16.28 14.76 1.94
CA ALA A 89 -15.22 13.94 1.38
C ALA A 89 -13.84 14.29 1.95
N VAL A 90 -13.58 15.56 2.29
CA VAL A 90 -12.35 15.95 3.02
C VAL A 90 -12.33 15.32 4.41
N ASP A 91 -13.43 15.37 5.16
CA ASP A 91 -13.49 14.80 6.51
C ASP A 91 -13.40 13.27 6.50
N VAL A 92 -14.10 12.62 5.58
CA VAL A 92 -14.00 11.17 5.35
C VAL A 92 -12.55 10.78 5.01
N GLN A 93 -11.87 11.57 4.17
CA GLN A 93 -10.47 11.32 3.84
C GLN A 93 -9.55 11.45 5.05
N ASN A 94 -9.76 12.47 5.90
CA ASN A 94 -9.00 12.65 7.14
C ASN A 94 -9.19 11.47 8.10
N ILE A 95 -10.42 10.97 8.24
CA ILE A 95 -10.73 9.78 9.06
C ILE A 95 -9.98 8.56 8.52
N ARG A 96 -10.01 8.33 7.20
CA ARG A 96 -9.30 7.21 6.55
C ARG A 96 -7.79 7.29 6.75
N GLN A 97 -7.21 8.48 6.59
CA GLN A 97 -5.78 8.71 6.81
C GLN A 97 -5.36 8.41 8.25
N SER A 98 -6.20 8.77 9.24
CA SER A 98 -5.96 8.44 10.65
C SER A 98 -6.13 6.96 10.97
N LEU A 99 -7.02 6.26 10.25
CA LEU A 99 -7.31 4.84 10.46
C LEU A 99 -6.19 3.93 9.94
N GLN A 100 -5.57 4.27 8.81
CA GLN A 100 -4.52 3.46 8.17
C GLN A 100 -3.40 3.01 9.14
N PRO A 101 -2.73 3.89 9.90
CA PRO A 101 -1.70 3.46 10.85
C PRO A 101 -2.27 2.61 12.00
N GLN A 102 -3.52 2.84 12.42
CA GLN A 102 -4.16 2.05 13.48
C GLN A 102 -4.45 0.62 13.01
N LEU A 103 -4.90 0.45 11.76
CA LEU A 103 -5.10 -0.87 11.15
C LEU A 103 -3.78 -1.62 10.96
N ALA A 104 -2.70 -0.91 10.59
CA ALA A 104 -1.37 -1.48 10.47
C ALA A 104 -0.81 -1.93 11.82
N ALA A 105 -1.10 -1.20 12.90
CA ALA A 105 -0.69 -1.54 14.27
C ALA A 105 -1.55 -2.64 14.92
N ALA A 106 -2.76 -2.88 14.42
CA ALA A 106 -3.68 -3.86 15.00
C ALA A 106 -3.18 -5.30 14.77
N GLN A 107 -3.01 -6.04 15.87
CA GLN A 107 -2.41 -7.38 15.90
C GLN A 107 -3.42 -8.52 15.66
N SER A 108 -4.71 -8.28 15.92
CA SER A 108 -5.77 -9.27 15.81
C SER A 108 -6.83 -8.88 14.78
N ALA A 109 -7.52 -9.87 14.21
CA ALA A 109 -8.64 -9.63 13.31
C ALA A 109 -9.78 -8.88 14.02
N ASP A 110 -10.06 -9.22 15.28
CA ASP A 110 -11.08 -8.54 16.09
C ASP A 110 -10.78 -7.04 16.26
N ALA A 111 -9.54 -6.69 16.61
CA ALA A 111 -9.13 -5.29 16.74
C ALA A 111 -9.26 -4.52 15.41
N ARG A 112 -8.92 -5.16 14.28
CA ARG A 112 -9.11 -4.54 12.96
C ARG A 112 -10.59 -4.32 12.63
N THR A 113 -11.45 -5.27 12.97
CA THR A 113 -12.90 -5.15 12.77
C THR A 113 -13.48 -4.01 13.62
N GLN A 114 -13.10 -3.91 14.89
CA GLN A 114 -13.56 -2.82 15.76
C GLN A 114 -13.10 -1.45 15.26
N LEU A 115 -11.86 -1.34 14.77
CA LEU A 115 -11.34 -0.12 14.16
C LEU A 115 -12.12 0.27 12.89
N GLN A 116 -12.41 -0.69 12.02
CA GLN A 116 -13.23 -0.47 10.81
C GLN A 116 -14.63 0.02 11.18
N GLN A 117 -15.33 -0.66 12.08
CA GLN A 117 -16.67 -0.27 12.53
C GLN A 117 -16.69 1.11 13.20
N SER A 118 -15.67 1.43 14.01
CA SER A 118 -15.56 2.76 14.61
C SER A 118 -15.35 3.85 13.56
N ALA A 119 -14.52 3.57 12.55
CA ALA A 119 -14.29 4.48 11.45
C ALA A 119 -15.53 4.66 10.57
N GLU A 120 -16.27 3.59 10.28
CA GLU A 120 -17.54 3.64 9.55
C GLU A 120 -18.51 4.61 10.23
N LYS A 121 -18.74 4.45 11.54
CA LYS A 121 -19.59 5.38 12.31
C LYS A 121 -19.10 6.83 12.27
N LYS A 122 -17.78 7.04 12.35
CA LYS A 122 -17.19 8.39 12.24
C LYS A 122 -17.39 8.98 10.85
N MET A 123 -17.25 8.17 9.80
CA MET A 123 -17.46 8.59 8.41
C MET A 123 -18.94 8.92 8.17
N GLU A 124 -19.86 8.11 8.67
CA GLU A 124 -21.31 8.38 8.62
C GLU A 124 -21.65 9.70 9.31
N ALA A 125 -21.18 9.91 10.55
CA ALA A 125 -21.40 11.15 11.29
C ALA A 125 -20.77 12.38 10.60
N ALA A 126 -19.60 12.22 9.99
CA ALA A 126 -18.98 13.28 9.20
C ALA A 126 -19.87 13.66 8.02
N VAL A 127 -20.37 12.69 7.25
CA VAL A 127 -21.29 12.94 6.14
C VAL A 127 -22.57 13.65 6.60
N GLU A 128 -23.18 13.19 7.69
CA GLU A 128 -24.39 13.79 8.27
C GLU A 128 -24.19 15.23 8.74
N SER A 129 -23.00 15.56 9.25
CA SER A 129 -22.67 16.93 9.67
C SER A 129 -22.72 17.94 8.51
N HIS A 130 -22.50 17.47 7.27
CA HIS A 130 -22.59 18.26 6.04
C HIS A 130 -24.00 18.25 5.43
N GLN A 131 -25.05 17.91 6.19
CA GLN A 131 -26.43 17.88 5.69
C GLN A 131 -26.62 16.90 4.51
N LEU A 132 -25.84 15.82 4.48
CA LEU A 132 -25.98 14.72 3.53
C LEU A 132 -26.33 13.44 4.28
N THR A 133 -27.12 12.57 3.66
CA THR A 133 -27.29 11.20 4.17
C THR A 133 -26.12 10.33 3.69
N PRO A 134 -25.72 9.29 4.45
CA PRO A 134 -24.68 8.34 4.01
C PRO A 134 -25.00 7.74 2.62
N HIS A 135 -26.27 7.41 2.38
CA HIS A 135 -26.73 6.92 1.09
C HIS A 135 -26.51 7.94 -0.03
N ARG A 136 -26.91 9.21 0.18
CA ARG A 136 -26.75 10.24 -0.84
C ARG A 136 -25.27 10.54 -1.13
N TYR A 137 -24.43 10.51 -0.09
CA TYR A 137 -22.99 10.64 -0.26
C TYR A 137 -22.42 9.55 -1.18
N VAL A 138 -22.81 8.29 -0.99
CA VAL A 138 -22.36 7.17 -1.85
C VAL A 138 -22.87 7.35 -3.29
N GLN A 139 -24.12 7.76 -3.49
CA GLN A 139 -24.64 8.06 -4.83
C GLN A 139 -23.82 9.15 -5.54
N ILE A 140 -23.52 10.25 -4.86
CA ILE A 140 -22.69 11.33 -5.41
C ILE A 140 -21.25 10.85 -5.63
N ALA A 141 -20.69 10.04 -4.73
CA ALA A 141 -19.36 9.45 -4.91
C ALA A 141 -19.28 8.53 -6.13
N ASN A 142 -20.34 7.79 -6.44
CA ASN A 142 -20.45 6.99 -7.66
C ASN A 142 -20.52 7.89 -8.90
N LEU A 143 -21.34 8.95 -8.86
CA LEU A 143 -21.42 9.94 -9.94
C LEU A 143 -20.07 10.64 -10.20
N VAL A 144 -19.32 10.99 -9.16
CA VAL A 144 -17.98 11.58 -9.30
C VAL A 144 -17.00 10.62 -10.00
N GLN A 145 -17.19 9.31 -9.86
CA GLN A 145 -16.35 8.32 -10.53
C GLN A 145 -16.77 8.05 -11.97
N THR A 146 -18.06 8.20 -12.31
CA THR A 146 -18.63 7.82 -13.61
C THR A 146 -18.97 9.00 -14.51
N ASP A 147 -19.13 10.21 -13.98
CA ASP A 147 -19.48 11.44 -14.70
C ASP A 147 -18.37 12.50 -14.56
N ASP A 148 -17.68 12.75 -15.67
CA ASP A 148 -16.60 13.73 -15.78
C ASP A 148 -17.03 15.16 -15.43
N THR A 149 -18.27 15.54 -15.74
CA THR A 149 -18.79 16.88 -15.48
C THR A 149 -18.98 17.08 -13.98
N ILE A 150 -19.55 16.08 -13.30
CA ILE A 150 -19.74 16.11 -11.85
C ILE A 150 -18.38 16.11 -11.15
N ARG A 151 -17.43 15.28 -11.60
CA ARG A 151 -16.06 15.27 -11.09
C ARG A 151 -15.40 16.64 -11.18
N ALA A 152 -15.41 17.26 -12.36
CA ALA A 152 -14.79 18.58 -12.57
C ALA A 152 -15.45 19.68 -11.73
N ARG A 153 -16.74 19.55 -11.38
CA ARG A 153 -17.41 20.48 -10.46
C ARG A 153 -16.93 20.29 -9.03
N VAL A 154 -16.86 19.05 -8.55
CA VAL A 154 -16.37 18.74 -7.19
C VAL A 154 -14.91 19.17 -7.01
N GLU A 155 -14.05 18.92 -8.00
CA GLU A 155 -12.64 19.32 -7.97
C GLU A 155 -12.43 20.83 -7.82
N LYS A 156 -13.33 21.65 -8.36
CA LYS A 156 -13.30 23.12 -8.19
C LYS A 156 -13.75 23.57 -6.80
N LEU A 157 -14.54 22.75 -6.11
CA LEU A 157 -15.06 23.03 -4.77
C LEU A 157 -14.11 22.53 -3.69
N MET A 158 -13.32 21.50 -3.99
CA MET A 158 -12.28 21.01 -3.09
C MET A 158 -11.03 21.89 -3.16
N PRO A 159 -10.33 22.10 -2.04
CA PRO A 159 -8.97 22.62 -2.10
C PRO A 159 -8.11 21.66 -2.95
N PRO A 160 -7.11 22.17 -3.70
CA PRO A 160 -6.26 21.34 -4.53
C PRO A 160 -5.59 20.28 -3.66
N GLN A 161 -6.04 19.03 -3.82
CA GLN A 161 -5.40 17.92 -3.14
C GLN A 161 -4.01 17.73 -3.76
N PRO A 162 -2.97 17.46 -2.96
CA PRO A 162 -1.74 16.90 -3.48
C PRO A 162 -2.12 15.63 -4.24
N GLN A 163 -2.12 15.71 -5.57
CA GLN A 163 -2.40 14.56 -6.42
C GLN A 163 -1.45 13.45 -5.97
N PRO A 164 -1.92 12.22 -5.69
CA PRO A 164 -1.02 11.09 -5.55
C PRO A 164 -0.22 11.08 -6.84
N GLN A 165 1.06 11.47 -6.74
CA GLN A 165 1.95 11.56 -7.88
C GLN A 165 1.84 10.25 -8.64
N PRO A 166 1.74 10.27 -9.98
CA PRO A 166 1.76 9.04 -10.75
C PRO A 166 2.98 8.26 -10.28
N GLN A 167 2.74 7.14 -9.60
CA GLN A 167 3.82 6.27 -9.15
C GLN A 167 4.61 5.96 -10.43
N PRO A 168 5.93 6.24 -10.46
CA PRO A 168 6.72 5.93 -11.63
C PRO A 168 6.45 4.47 -11.94
N SER A 169 5.87 4.22 -13.11
CA SER A 169 5.62 2.88 -13.61
C SER A 169 6.99 2.25 -13.71
N GLY A 170 7.37 1.48 -12.69
CA GLY A 170 8.66 0.84 -12.63
C GLY A 170 8.69 -0.23 -13.71
N SER A 171 9.31 0.09 -14.85
CA SER A 171 9.99 -0.83 -15.77
C SER A 171 10.80 0.01 -16.76
#